data_AF-A0A938VH71-F1
#
_entry.id   AF-A0A938VH71-F1
#
_cell.length_a   1.000
_cell.length_b   1.000
_cell.length_c   1.000
_cell.angle_alpha   90.00
_cell.angle_beta   90.00
_cell.angle_gamma   90.00
#
_symmetry.space_group_name_H-M   'P 1'
#
loop_
_entity.id
_entity.type
_entity.pdbx_description
1 polymer ?
#
loop_
_entity_poly.entity_id
_entity_poly.type
_entity_poly.pdbx_seq_one_letter_code
_entity_poly.pdbx_strand_id
1 'polypeptide(L)'
;MDPGLSRLQESVKGLIKQGRVGDPAVVRWYMRMPATRHRTPDALSEAMTTIAGDWMGGPAISENVVRSGKELVTHLAYGSGGFAIVTAAIGPGEPANDLMVFGSRGAIYHGRTPEGGSL
;
A
#
# COMPACT_ATOMS: atom_id res chain seq x y z
N MET A 1 -2.60 1.12 15.62
CA MET A 1 -2.73 1.00 14.15
C MET A 1 -4.12 1.52 13.75
N ASP A 2 -4.26 2.20 12.60
CA ASP A 2 -5.55 2.72 12.16
C ASP A 2 -6.52 1.55 11.85
N PRO A 3 -7.76 1.52 12.40
CA PRO A 3 -8.71 0.41 12.19
C PRO A 3 -9.11 0.18 10.72
N GLY A 4 -8.98 1.20 9.86
CA GLY A 4 -9.19 1.06 8.43
C GLY A 4 -8.04 0.30 7.76
N LEU A 5 -6.81 0.56 8.19
CA LEU A 5 -5.60 -0.08 7.67
C LEU A 5 -5.58 -1.58 8.01
N SER A 6 -5.91 -1.95 9.24
CA SER A 6 -5.96 -3.36 9.67
C SER A 6 -7.01 -4.17 8.90
N ARG A 7 -8.20 -3.61 8.67
CA ARG A 7 -9.25 -4.28 7.89
C ARG A 7 -8.86 -4.49 6.43
N LEU A 8 -8.25 -3.48 5.80
CA LEU A 8 -7.76 -3.61 4.43
C LEU A 8 -6.66 -4.67 4.33
N GLN A 9 -5.71 -4.67 5.27
CA GLN A 9 -4.67 -5.69 5.37
C GLN A 9 -5.26 -7.10 5.41
N GLU A 10 -6.20 -7.35 6.33
CA GLU A 10 -6.84 -8.65 6.49
C GLU A 10 -7.60 -9.09 5.24
N SER A 11 -8.35 -8.16 4.62
CA SER A 11 -9.11 -8.43 3.40
C SER A 11 -8.20 -8.83 2.23
N VAL A 12 -7.13 -8.05 1.98
CA VAL A 12 -6.17 -8.33 0.90
C VAL A 12 -5.45 -9.65 1.17
N LYS A 13 -4.98 -9.86 2.40
CA LYS A 13 -4.32 -11.12 2.80
C LYS A 13 -5.24 -12.32 2.63
N GLY A 14 -6.53 -12.18 2.92
CA GLY A 14 -7.55 -13.19 2.67
C GLY A 14 -7.68 -13.55 1.19
N LEU A 15 -7.77 -12.56 0.31
CA LEU A 15 -7.87 -12.77 -1.15
C LEU A 15 -6.61 -13.43 -1.74
N ILE A 16 -5.42 -13.06 -1.25
CA ILE A 16 -4.16 -13.71 -1.63
C ILE A 16 -4.17 -15.18 -1.18
N LYS A 17 -4.53 -15.46 0.08
CA LYS A 17 -4.59 -16.83 0.61
C LYS A 17 -5.60 -17.73 -0.12
N GLN A 18 -6.69 -17.15 -0.61
CA GLN A 18 -7.68 -17.86 -1.43
C GLN A 18 -7.18 -18.14 -2.87
N GLY A 19 -5.98 -17.67 -3.23
CA GLY A 19 -5.40 -17.86 -4.56
C GLY A 19 -6.04 -17.00 -5.65
N ARG A 20 -6.87 -16.01 -5.29
CA ARG A 20 -7.64 -15.18 -6.25
C ARG A 20 -6.75 -14.32 -7.14
N VAL A 21 -5.55 -14.01 -6.68
CA VAL A 21 -4.57 -13.14 -7.35
C VAL A 21 -3.35 -13.91 -7.84
N GLY A 22 -3.19 -15.17 -7.41
CA GLY A 22 -1.95 -15.92 -7.61
C GLY A 22 -0.83 -15.40 -6.72
N ASP A 23 0.40 -15.51 -7.22
CA ASP A 23 1.59 -15.03 -6.52
C ASP A 23 1.71 -13.51 -6.72
N PRO A 24 1.67 -12.70 -5.66
CA PRO A 24 1.81 -11.25 -5.78
C PRO A 24 3.17 -10.86 -6.35
N ALA A 25 3.15 -9.97 -7.35
CA ALA A 25 4.33 -9.49 -8.07
C ALA A 25 4.51 -7.98 -7.97
N VAL A 26 3.42 -7.21 -7.89
CA VAL A 26 3.46 -5.75 -7.79
C VAL A 26 2.45 -5.24 -6.77
N VAL A 27 2.87 -4.34 -5.89
CA VAL A 27 1.99 -3.57 -5.01
C VAL A 27 2.20 -2.07 -5.27
N ARG A 28 1.13 -1.33 -5.58
CA ARG A 28 1.15 0.14 -5.60
C ARG A 28 0.14 0.63 -4.58
N TRP A 29 0.61 1.35 -3.56
CA TRP A 29 -0.25 1.76 -2.47
C TRP A 29 -0.01 3.21 -2.07
N TYR A 30 -0.99 4.06 -2.32
CA TYR A 30 -1.04 5.44 -1.86
C TYR A 30 -1.97 5.54 -0.65
N MET A 31 -1.47 6.13 0.44
CA MET A 31 -2.30 6.49 1.58
C MET A 31 -2.00 7.93 2.01
N ARG A 32 -3.06 8.73 2.09
CA ARG A 32 -3.05 10.06 2.70
C ARG A 32 -3.89 10.06 3.96
N MET A 33 -3.30 10.56 5.04
CA MET A 33 -4.02 10.80 6.29
C MET A 33 -4.00 12.28 6.68
N PRO A 34 -5.04 12.76 7.37
CA PRO A 34 -5.04 14.10 7.94
C PRO A 34 -3.93 14.24 8.98
N ALA A 35 -3.35 15.44 9.05
CA ALA A 35 -2.34 15.76 10.06
C ALA A 35 -2.94 15.69 11.47
N THR A 36 -2.31 14.91 12.35
CA THR A 36 -2.61 14.87 13.78
C THR A 36 -1.27 14.89 14.54
N ARG A 37 -1.27 15.27 15.83
CA ARG A 37 -0.04 15.40 16.65
C ARG A 37 0.86 14.16 16.68
N HIS A 38 0.32 12.97 16.36
CA HIS A 38 1.03 11.69 16.50
C HIS A 38 1.22 10.94 15.18
N ARG A 39 0.85 11.52 14.03
CA ARG A 39 1.00 10.87 12.72
C ARG A 39 2.11 11.53 11.93
N THR A 40 3.13 10.75 11.60
CA THR A 40 4.21 11.14 10.69
C THR A 40 4.08 10.35 9.39
N PRO A 41 4.56 10.90 8.26
CA PRO A 41 4.69 10.14 7.02
C PRO A 41 5.54 8.88 7.23
N ASP A 42 6.57 8.96 8.08
CA ASP A 42 7.50 7.88 8.39
C ASP A 42 6.81 6.67 9.03
N ALA A 43 6.07 6.89 10.11
CA ALA A 43 5.34 5.81 10.80
C ALA A 43 4.26 5.18 9.92
N LEU A 44 3.65 5.98 9.03
CA LEU A 44 2.69 5.48 8.05
C LEU A 44 3.39 4.64 6.98
N SER A 45 4.49 5.13 6.41
CA SER A 45 5.29 4.41 5.41
C SER A 45 5.80 3.09 5.97
N GLU A 46 6.32 3.07 7.19
CA GLU A 46 6.83 1.86 7.85
C GLU A 46 5.72 0.80 8.02
N ALA A 47 4.54 1.22 8.46
CA ALA A 47 3.38 0.33 8.58
C ALA A 47 2.96 -0.23 7.20
N MET A 48 2.91 0.62 6.17
CA MET A 48 2.58 0.20 4.80
C MET A 48 3.62 -0.75 4.21
N THR A 49 4.92 -0.47 4.39
CA THR A 49 6.04 -1.33 3.96
C THR A 49 5.95 -2.71 4.61
N THR A 50 5.70 -2.76 5.92
CA THR A 50 5.51 -4.01 6.66
C THR A 50 4.35 -4.82 6.09
N ILE A 51 3.21 -4.19 5.87
CA ILE A 51 2.02 -4.84 5.29
C ILE A 51 2.27 -5.32 3.86
N ALA A 52 2.95 -4.51 3.04
CA ALA A 52 3.31 -4.89 1.68
C ALA A 52 4.24 -6.11 1.66
N GLY A 53 5.23 -6.18 2.56
CA GLY A 53 6.06 -7.37 2.73
C GLY A 53 5.26 -8.61 3.11
N ASP A 54 4.31 -8.47 4.02
CA ASP A 54 3.36 -9.52 4.42
C ASP A 54 2.57 -10.09 3.22
N TRP A 55 2.19 -9.25 2.26
CA TRP A 55 1.52 -9.67 1.03
C TRP A 55 2.48 -10.26 0.00
N MET A 56 3.69 -9.73 -0.10
CA MET A 56 4.73 -10.15 -1.05
C MET A 56 5.50 -11.41 -0.61
N GLY A 57 5.17 -11.97 0.57
CA GLY A 57 5.74 -13.22 1.08
C GLY A 57 6.97 -13.06 1.96
N GLY A 58 7.31 -11.83 2.38
CA GLY A 58 8.44 -11.55 3.28
C GLY A 58 8.93 -10.11 3.22
N PRO A 59 9.96 -9.76 4.01
CA PRO A 59 10.56 -8.43 3.97
C PRO A 59 11.24 -8.16 2.60
N ALA A 60 11.33 -6.88 2.24
CA ALA A 60 12.05 -6.45 1.05
C ALA A 60 13.56 -6.69 1.22
N ILE A 61 14.25 -7.01 0.12
CA ILE A 61 15.72 -7.14 0.07
C ILE A 61 16.41 -5.81 -0.23
N SER A 62 15.66 -4.83 -0.70
CA SER A 62 16.13 -3.48 -1.01
C SER A 62 15.01 -2.49 -0.78
N GLU A 63 15.36 -1.33 -0.24
CA GLU A 63 14.47 -0.22 0.04
C GLU A 63 15.12 1.09 -0.43
N ASN A 64 14.37 1.90 -1.18
CA ASN A 64 14.76 3.27 -1.54
C ASN A 64 13.63 4.24 -1.18
N VAL A 65 13.97 5.27 -0.42
CA VAL A 65 13.01 6.23 0.13
C VAL A 65 13.27 7.62 -0.44
N VAL A 66 12.24 8.23 -1.01
CA VAL A 66 12.25 9.60 -1.50
C VAL A 66 11.26 10.43 -0.69
N ARG A 67 11.72 11.56 -0.15
CA ARG A 67 10.87 12.49 0.61
C ARG A 67 10.59 13.75 -0.20
N SER A 68 9.33 14.16 -0.22
CA SER A 68 8.90 15.48 -0.70
C SER A 68 7.95 16.12 0.31
N GLY A 69 8.47 17.02 1.14
CA GLY A 69 7.70 17.64 2.22
C GLY A 69 7.14 16.62 3.22
N LYS A 70 5.81 16.50 3.27
CA LYS A 70 5.09 15.54 4.14
C LYS A 70 4.65 14.27 3.40
N GLU A 71 5.24 14.01 2.25
CA GLU A 71 5.05 12.78 1.48
C GLU A 71 6.36 11.98 1.47
N LEU A 72 6.23 10.67 1.62
CA LEU A 72 7.29 9.68 1.46
C LEU A 72 6.86 8.69 0.39
N VAL A 73 7.74 8.44 -0.56
CA VAL A 73 7.61 7.38 -1.56
C VAL A 73 8.70 6.36 -1.29
N THR A 74 8.32 5.13 -1.05
CA THR A 74 9.22 4.04 -0.71
C THR A 74 9.09 2.95 -1.77
N HIS A 75 10.19 2.68 -2.46
CA HIS A 75 10.33 1.61 -3.43
C HIS A 75 10.97 0.41 -2.75
N LEU A 76 10.33 -0.75 -2.88
CA LEU A 76 10.72 -1.99 -2.24
C LEU A 76 10.95 -3.04 -3.31
N ALA A 77 12.08 -3.73 -3.28
CA ALA A 77 12.36 -4.88 -4.14
C ALA A 77 12.38 -6.17 -3.30
N TYR A 78 11.81 -7.26 -3.82
CA TYR A 78 11.70 -8.53 -3.12
C TYR A 78 12.53 -9.62 -3.83
N GLY A 79 12.96 -10.63 -3.07
CA GLY A 79 13.74 -11.76 -3.60
C GLY A 79 13.02 -12.59 -4.66
N SER A 80 11.68 -12.50 -4.73
CA SER A 80 10.86 -13.11 -5.78
C SER A 80 10.97 -12.42 -7.15
N GLY A 81 11.64 -11.26 -7.23
CA GLY A 81 11.66 -10.39 -8.42
C GLY A 81 10.49 -9.41 -8.49
N GLY A 82 9.53 -9.49 -7.57
CA GLY A 82 8.46 -8.52 -7.44
C GLY A 82 8.91 -7.22 -6.75
N PHE A 83 8.05 -6.20 -6.79
CA PHE A 83 8.32 -4.91 -6.16
C PHE A 83 7.06 -4.28 -5.57
N ALA A 84 7.26 -3.32 -4.66
CA ALA A 84 6.19 -2.48 -4.15
C ALA A 84 6.59 -1.00 -4.21
N ILE A 85 5.61 -0.14 -4.46
CA ILE A 85 5.73 1.31 -4.34
C ILE A 85 4.66 1.74 -3.33
N VAL A 86 5.11 2.17 -2.15
CA VAL A 86 4.22 2.72 -1.12
C VAL A 86 4.42 4.22 -1.01
N THR A 87 3.33 4.98 -1.01
CA THR A 87 3.33 6.43 -0.88
C THR A 87 2.53 6.82 0.34
N ALA A 88 3.21 7.33 1.36
CA ALA A 88 2.63 7.79 2.60
C ALA A 88 2.64 9.32 2.66
N ALA A 89 1.45 9.92 2.77
CA ALA A 89 1.30 11.38 2.83
C ALA A 89 0.55 11.79 4.10
N ILE A 90 1.06 12.81 4.81
CA ILE A 90 0.34 13.47 5.91
C ILE A 90 0.07 14.92 5.53
N GLY A 91 -1.19 15.31 5.41
CA GLY A 91 -1.50 16.66 4.93
C GLY A 91 -2.96 17.05 5.07
N PRO A 92 -3.30 18.31 4.71
CA PRO A 92 -4.69 18.74 4.61
C PRO A 92 -5.41 18.00 3.47
N GLY A 93 -6.73 17.90 3.59
CA GLY A 93 -7.60 17.23 2.61
C GLY A 93 -8.23 15.95 3.13
N GLU A 94 -9.08 15.36 2.32
CA GLU A 94 -9.78 14.13 2.69
C GLU A 94 -8.81 12.94 2.79
N PRO A 95 -9.00 12.03 3.76
CA PRO A 95 -8.28 10.77 3.78
C PRO A 95 -8.43 10.06 2.43
N ALA A 96 -7.33 9.56 1.91
CA ALA A 96 -7.32 8.82 0.65
C ALA A 96 -6.54 7.53 0.84
N ASN A 97 -7.02 6.47 0.20
CA ASN A 97 -6.40 5.16 0.23
C ASN A 97 -6.65 4.53 -1.14
N ASP A 98 -5.59 4.33 -1.91
CA ASP A 98 -5.63 3.77 -3.25
C ASP A 98 -4.57 2.69 -3.35
N LEU A 99 -5.01 1.46 -3.58
CA LEU A 99 -4.22 0.25 -3.56
C LEU A 99 -4.48 -0.54 -4.84
N MET A 100 -3.39 -0.99 -5.43
CA MET A 100 -3.37 -2.00 -6.48
C MET A 100 -2.42 -3.11 -6.08
N VAL A 101 -2.88 -4.36 -6.17
CA VAL A 101 -2.03 -5.55 -6.02
C VAL A 101 -2.19 -6.37 -7.28
N PHE A 102 -1.09 -6.63 -7.99
CA PHE A 102 -1.06 -7.48 -9.16
C PHE A 102 -0.32 -8.77 -8.82
N GLY A 103 -0.87 -9.90 -9.26
CA GLY A 103 -0.22 -11.19 -9.16
C GLY A 103 -0.43 -12.01 -10.42
N SER A 104 0.15 -13.20 -10.43
CA SER A 104 0.20 -14.07 -11.60
C SER A 104 -1.16 -14.51 -12.17
N ARG A 105 -2.25 -14.35 -11.41
CA ARG A 105 -3.61 -14.81 -11.78
C ARG A 105 -4.69 -13.75 -11.65
N GLY A 106 -4.36 -12.51 -11.30
CA GLY A 106 -5.35 -11.45 -11.16
C GLY A 106 -4.82 -10.18 -10.52
N ALA A 107 -5.75 -9.31 -10.15
CA ALA A 107 -5.45 -8.06 -9.46
C ALA A 107 -6.51 -7.71 -8.40
N ILE A 108 -6.09 -7.00 -7.36
CA ILE A 108 -6.96 -6.35 -6.37
C ILE A 108 -6.86 -4.85 -6.58
N TYR A 109 -8.00 -4.18 -6.57
CA TYR A 109 -8.10 -2.73 -6.57
C TYR A 109 -8.91 -2.29 -5.35
N HIS A 110 -8.40 -1.31 -4.62
CA HIS A 110 -9.13 -0.63 -3.55
C HIS A 110 -8.87 0.86 -3.70
N GLY A 111 -9.92 1.66 -3.77
CA GLY A 111 -9.81 3.10 -3.92
C GLY A 111 -11.17 3.73 -4.03
N ARG A 112 -11.20 5.06 -4.19
CA ARG A 112 -12.43 5.71 -4.64
C ARG A 112 -12.66 5.36 -6.10
N THR A 113 -13.80 4.75 -6.41
CA THR A 113 -14.41 4.91 -7.72
C THR A 113 -14.54 6.41 -7.98
N PRO A 114 -14.04 6.95 -9.11
CA PRO A 114 -14.32 8.33 -9.45
C PRO A 114 -15.84 8.47 -9.55
N GLU A 115 -16.43 9.31 -8.71
CA GLU A 115 -17.80 9.74 -8.93
C GLU A 115 -17.82 10.48 -10.28
N GLY A 116 -18.45 9.87 -11.30
CA GLY A 116 -18.81 10.58 -12.54
C GLY A 116 -17.91 10.38 -13.78
N GLY A 117 -17.22 9.25 -13.94
CA GLY A 117 -16.55 8.92 -15.21
C GLY A 117 -17.35 7.88 -16.02
N SER A 118 -18.29 8.32 -16.87
CA SER A 118 -18.83 7.46 -17.93
C SER A 118 -17.71 7.14 -18.93
N LEU A 119 -17.49 5.84 -19.15
CA LEU A 119 -16.77 5.33 -20.34
C LEU A 119 -17.55 5.64 -21.61
#